data_AF-A0A1V9XQD1-F1
#
_entry.id   AF-A0A1V9XQD1-F1
#
_cell.length_a   1.000
_cell.length_b   1.000
_cell.length_c   1.000
_cell.angle_alpha   90.00
_cell.angle_beta   90.00
_cell.angle_gamma   90.00
#
_symmetry.space_group_name_H-M   'P 1'
#
loop_
_entity.id
_entity.type
_entity.pdbx_description
1 polymer ?
#
loop_
_entity_poly.entity_id
_entity_poly.type
_entity_poly.pdbx_seq_one_letter_code
_entity_poly.pdbx_strand_id
1 'polypeptide(L)'
;MKFQGLPSEMHVGAADLTLLSPCQLINSCICMCCHRAGPSFLVCASDHIICPACSIPGGGEAPTFAWCPGCHRRARVTPGNIPSAAFAKLVFLCSCGFQGSLTAMREHLLDETAHDANRECSALARSPPSHPTSSYESSHIRDLCRTIAVREIERARVSSFTVGSMNELKQDMATLERDFEKKIEEINERLTVIDQNRISELEEIKDQLSKSKASITKDIAGLGTKVANQVATATKGYFWFDFEKLLKKFSEKTTTPNVTSEWQYKVIAAICFGAVLRLEKINDTDFIGVLVAPKNKIRTGFAWPVSRRITLGVIDRNGCDVMRKSYDYVYQSPQGVGAGFVQFMETQLVYSRQCLVQGKLCVTLEVGGVEA
;
A
#
# COMPACT_ATOMS: atom_id res chain seq x y z
N MET A 1 -27.17 -1.01 -1.33
CA MET A 1 -25.74 -1.01 -0.96
C MET A 1 -25.24 0.42 -1.02
N LYS A 2 -24.44 0.84 -0.02
CA LYS A 2 -23.84 2.18 0.07
C LYS A 2 -22.34 2.10 -0.17
N PHE A 3 -21.76 3.19 -0.66
CA PHE A 3 -20.34 3.27 -0.98
C PHE A 3 -19.60 4.29 -0.11
N GLN A 4 -18.28 4.12 0.03
CA GLN A 4 -17.38 5.06 0.68
C GLN A 4 -15.99 5.01 0.05
N GLY A 5 -15.25 6.12 0.12
CA GLY A 5 -13.87 6.19 -0.35
C GLY A 5 -13.70 6.00 -1.86
N LEU A 6 -14.79 6.12 -2.64
CA LEU A 6 -14.72 6.16 -4.08
C LEU A 6 -14.18 7.51 -4.57
N PRO A 7 -13.55 7.55 -5.75
CA PRO A 7 -13.24 8.81 -6.44
C PRO A 7 -14.47 9.69 -6.63
N SER A 8 -14.26 11.00 -6.73
CA SER A 8 -15.32 12.02 -6.85
C SER A 8 -16.32 11.72 -7.96
N GLU A 9 -15.84 11.25 -9.11
CA GLU A 9 -16.57 10.94 -10.32
C GLU A 9 -17.47 9.68 -10.20
N MET A 10 -17.28 8.87 -9.16
CA MET A 10 -18.09 7.67 -8.87
C MET A 10 -18.87 7.80 -7.55
N HIS A 11 -18.82 8.96 -6.90
CA HIS A 11 -19.47 9.15 -5.61
C HIS A 11 -20.98 9.39 -5.80
N VAL A 12 -21.78 8.39 -5.40
CA VAL A 12 -23.26 8.36 -5.48
C VAL A 12 -23.95 8.79 -4.17
N GLY A 13 -23.21 9.43 -3.26
CA GLY A 13 -23.73 9.89 -1.97
C GLY A 13 -24.26 8.75 -1.09
N ALA A 14 -25.39 9.00 -0.43
CA ALA A 14 -26.04 8.06 0.48
C ALA A 14 -27.08 7.13 -0.19
N ALA A 15 -27.16 7.14 -1.52
CA ALA A 15 -28.13 6.36 -2.28
C ALA A 15 -27.96 4.85 -2.05
N ASP A 16 -29.10 4.16 -1.93
CA ASP A 16 -29.14 2.70 -1.82
C ASP A 16 -29.23 2.09 -3.23
N LEU A 17 -28.12 1.46 -3.65
CA LEU A 17 -28.03 0.83 -4.98
C LEU A 17 -28.07 -0.70 -4.87
N THR A 18 -28.74 -1.35 -5.82
CA THR A 18 -28.75 -2.81 -5.94
C THR A 18 -27.80 -3.24 -7.06
N LEU A 19 -26.88 -4.14 -6.79
CA LEU A 19 -25.97 -4.66 -7.81
C LEU A 19 -26.73 -5.64 -8.73
N LEU A 20 -26.69 -5.43 -10.05
CA LEU A 20 -27.39 -6.29 -11.01
C LEU A 20 -26.57 -7.50 -11.46
N SER A 21 -25.24 -7.38 -11.46
CA SER A 21 -24.35 -8.48 -11.86
C SER A 21 -23.72 -9.14 -10.64
N PRO A 22 -23.83 -10.46 -10.45
CA PRO A 22 -23.15 -11.15 -9.36
C PRO A 22 -21.64 -10.91 -9.47
N CYS A 23 -21.07 -10.15 -8.54
CA CYS A 23 -19.65 -9.88 -8.51
C CYS A 23 -19.10 -10.30 -7.16
N GLN A 24 -18.41 -11.45 -7.13
CA GLN A 24 -17.77 -11.95 -5.91
C GLN A 24 -16.79 -10.91 -5.32
N LEU A 25 -16.19 -10.07 -6.16
CA LEU A 25 -15.27 -9.01 -5.73
C LEU A 25 -15.94 -7.98 -4.81
N ILE A 26 -17.21 -7.59 -5.06
CA ILE A 26 -17.87 -6.59 -4.22
C ILE A 26 -18.16 -7.15 -2.83
N ASN A 27 -18.57 -8.42 -2.75
CA ASN A 27 -18.83 -9.07 -1.46
C ASN A 27 -17.57 -9.08 -0.57
N SER A 28 -16.38 -9.10 -1.18
CA SER A 28 -15.09 -9.02 -0.49
C SER A 28 -14.70 -7.62 0.02
N CYS A 29 -15.50 -6.58 -0.24
CA CYS A 29 -15.21 -5.21 0.22
C CYS A 29 -16.33 -4.55 1.04
N ILE A 30 -17.38 -5.29 1.42
CA ILE A 30 -18.45 -4.76 2.26
C ILE A 30 -17.98 -4.79 3.72
N CYS A 31 -17.84 -3.61 4.32
CA CYS A 31 -17.49 -3.52 5.72
C CYS A 31 -18.60 -4.10 6.61
N MET A 32 -18.24 -5.03 7.50
CA MET A 32 -19.22 -5.64 8.42
C MET A 32 -19.80 -4.68 9.47
N CYS A 33 -19.17 -3.52 9.70
CA CYS A 33 -19.60 -2.57 10.72
C CYS A 33 -20.58 -1.53 10.15
N CYS A 34 -20.25 -0.91 9.02
CA CYS A 34 -21.10 0.12 8.42
C CYS A 34 -21.91 -0.36 7.20
N HIS A 35 -21.72 -1.60 6.76
CA HIS A 35 -22.33 -2.19 5.56
C HIS A 35 -22.11 -1.37 4.27
N ARG A 36 -21.01 -0.61 4.22
CA ARG A 36 -20.58 0.16 3.05
C ARG A 36 -19.46 -0.56 2.32
N ALA A 37 -19.55 -0.60 0.99
CA ALA A 37 -18.48 -1.06 0.11
C ALA A 37 -17.50 0.08 -0.17
N GLY A 38 -16.22 -0.24 -0.34
CA GLY A 38 -15.20 0.75 -0.69
C GLY A 38 -13.99 0.10 -1.36
N PRO A 39 -13.17 0.88 -2.08
CA PRO A 39 -12.01 0.34 -2.79
C PRO A 39 -10.94 -0.17 -1.83
N SER A 40 -10.73 0.52 -0.71
CA SER A 40 -9.78 0.11 0.32
C SER A 40 -10.49 -0.52 1.52
N PHE A 41 -9.98 -1.66 1.97
CA PHE A 41 -10.51 -2.40 3.12
C PHE A 41 -9.39 -3.14 3.84
N LEU A 42 -9.70 -3.63 5.03
CA LEU A 42 -8.81 -4.43 5.89
C LEU A 42 -9.48 -5.77 6.12
N VAL A 43 -8.72 -6.86 5.98
CA VAL A 43 -9.17 -8.22 6.26
C VAL A 43 -8.46 -8.72 7.51
N CYS A 44 -9.20 -9.09 8.55
CA CYS A 44 -8.60 -9.67 9.74
C CYS A 44 -8.29 -11.17 9.56
N ALA A 45 -7.51 -11.77 10.46
CA ALA A 45 -7.17 -13.20 10.42
C ALA A 45 -8.36 -14.18 10.53
N SER A 46 -9.57 -13.68 10.81
CA SER A 46 -10.83 -14.45 10.80
C SER A 46 -11.74 -14.05 9.63
N ASP A 47 -11.16 -13.50 8.55
CA ASP A 47 -11.82 -13.11 7.31
C ASP A 47 -12.92 -12.04 7.44
N HIS A 48 -12.89 -11.27 8.53
CA HIS A 48 -13.78 -10.12 8.68
C HIS A 48 -13.27 -8.90 7.91
N ILE A 49 -14.13 -8.32 7.08
CA ILE A 49 -13.83 -7.15 6.24
C ILE A 49 -14.23 -5.86 6.97
N ILE A 50 -13.28 -4.95 7.15
CA ILE A 50 -13.46 -3.69 7.88
C ILE A 50 -12.97 -2.54 7.00
N CYS A 51 -13.72 -1.44 6.90
CA CYS A 51 -13.21 -0.28 6.18
C CYS A 51 -12.20 0.51 7.03
N PRO A 52 -11.30 1.30 6.42
CA PRO A 52 -10.36 2.13 7.14
C PRO A 52 -11.03 3.08 8.15
N ALA A 53 -12.20 3.63 7.81
CA ALA A 53 -12.94 4.53 8.70
C ALA A 53 -13.51 3.83 9.95
N CYS A 54 -13.86 2.55 9.85
CA CYS A 54 -14.31 1.75 10.99
C CYS A 54 -13.15 1.10 11.75
N SER A 55 -11.93 1.20 11.24
CA SER A 55 -10.74 0.68 11.91
C SER A 55 -10.21 1.71 12.91
N ILE A 56 -10.05 1.32 14.17
CA ILE A 56 -9.36 2.14 15.17
C ILE A 56 -7.88 1.76 15.09
N PRO A 57 -6.99 2.61 14.54
CA PRO A 57 -5.57 2.29 14.43
C PRO A 57 -4.97 2.12 15.84
N GLY A 58 -4.20 1.05 16.03
CA GLY A 58 -3.42 0.89 17.26
C GLY A 58 -2.30 1.93 17.28
N GLY A 59 -2.31 2.85 18.26
CA GLY A 59 -1.21 3.80 18.43
C GLY A 59 0.12 3.06 18.62
N GLY A 60 1.07 3.28 17.70
CA GLY A 60 2.42 2.71 17.75
C GLY A 60 2.76 1.86 16.52
N GLU A 61 3.43 2.49 15.55
CA GLU A 61 4.35 1.92 14.55
C GLU A 61 4.08 0.47 14.04
N ALA A 62 2.99 0.32 13.28
CA ALA A 62 2.90 -0.41 12.00
C ALA A 62 1.40 -0.60 11.65
N PRO A 63 0.98 -0.44 10.38
CA PRO A 63 -0.44 -0.55 9.96
C PRO A 63 -1.00 -1.98 10.00
N THR A 64 -0.38 -2.90 10.74
CA THR A 64 -0.65 -4.34 10.71
C THR A 64 -1.64 -4.80 11.77
N PHE A 65 -2.07 -3.94 12.70
CA PHE A 65 -3.06 -4.26 13.73
C PHE A 65 -4.18 -3.22 13.79
N ALA A 66 -5.43 -3.71 13.79
CA ALA A 66 -6.62 -2.89 13.98
C ALA A 66 -7.63 -3.59 14.90
N TRP A 67 -8.51 -2.81 15.52
CA TRP A 67 -9.65 -3.38 16.24
C TRP A 67 -10.65 -3.99 15.26
N CYS A 68 -10.99 -5.28 15.44
CA CYS A 68 -11.96 -5.98 14.62
C CYS A 68 -13.31 -6.07 15.34
N PRO A 69 -14.39 -5.45 14.83
CA PRO A 69 -15.71 -5.50 15.47
C PRO A 69 -16.27 -6.91 15.50
N GLY A 70 -16.13 -7.70 14.43
CA GLY A 70 -16.60 -9.09 14.42
C GLY A 70 -15.84 -10.05 15.35
N CYS A 71 -14.59 -9.74 15.71
CA CYS A 71 -13.82 -10.55 16.66
C CYS A 71 -13.85 -9.99 18.09
N HIS A 72 -14.40 -8.79 18.30
CA HIS A 72 -14.33 -8.03 19.55
C HIS A 72 -12.93 -7.97 20.20
N ARG A 73 -11.88 -7.87 19.37
CA ARG A 73 -10.48 -7.78 19.82
C ARG A 73 -9.59 -7.08 18.80
N ARG A 74 -8.38 -6.66 19.23
CA ARG A 74 -7.32 -6.27 18.29
C ARG A 74 -6.88 -7.51 17.50
N ALA A 75 -6.87 -7.39 16.18
CA ALA A 75 -6.48 -8.46 15.27
C ALA A 75 -5.41 -7.97 14.31
N ARG A 76 -4.58 -8.91 13.84
CA ARG A 76 -3.73 -8.66 12.68
C ARG A 76 -4.64 -8.46 11.47
N VAL A 77 -4.38 -7.42 10.71
CA VAL A 77 -5.13 -7.10 9.50
C VAL A 77 -4.21 -7.02 8.29
N THR A 78 -4.72 -7.48 7.16
CA THR A 78 -4.08 -7.37 5.85
C THR A 78 -4.85 -6.34 5.03
N PRO A 79 -4.19 -5.28 4.52
CA PRO A 79 -4.86 -4.32 3.65
C PRO A 79 -5.19 -4.97 2.31
N GLY A 80 -6.44 -4.77 1.87
CA GLY A 80 -6.94 -5.14 0.55
C GLY A 80 -7.35 -3.90 -0.24
N ASN A 81 -7.22 -3.99 -1.57
CA ASN A 81 -7.61 -2.92 -2.47
C ASN A 81 -8.27 -3.48 -3.73
N ILE A 82 -9.44 -2.97 -4.10
CA ILE A 82 -10.07 -3.20 -5.39
C ILE A 82 -9.87 -1.94 -6.24
N PRO A 83 -9.24 -2.05 -7.43
CA PRO A 83 -9.05 -0.91 -8.31
C PRO A 83 -10.38 -0.22 -8.66
N SER A 84 -10.41 1.12 -8.66
CA SER A 84 -11.60 1.89 -9.04
C SER A 84 -12.12 1.54 -10.44
N ALA A 85 -11.23 1.13 -11.36
CA ALA A 85 -11.60 0.64 -12.68
C ALA A 85 -12.47 -0.63 -12.65
N ALA A 86 -12.40 -1.44 -11.59
CA ALA A 86 -13.30 -2.57 -11.40
C ALA A 86 -14.71 -2.10 -11.00
N PHE A 87 -14.82 -1.09 -10.12
CA PHE A 87 -16.11 -0.47 -9.76
C PHE A 87 -16.78 0.21 -10.94
N ALA A 88 -16.02 0.81 -11.86
CA ALA A 88 -16.54 1.46 -13.06
C ALA A 88 -17.29 0.50 -14.01
N LYS A 89 -16.94 -0.79 -13.99
CA LYS A 89 -17.54 -1.82 -14.87
C LYS A 89 -18.82 -2.43 -14.30
N LEU A 90 -19.16 -2.13 -13.05
CA LEU A 90 -20.29 -2.73 -12.36
C LEU A 90 -21.56 -1.95 -12.66
N VAL A 91 -22.66 -2.68 -12.87
CA VAL A 91 -23.97 -2.11 -13.17
C VAL A 91 -24.87 -2.22 -11.96
N PHE A 92 -25.49 -1.09 -11.62
CA PHE A 92 -26.34 -0.92 -10.46
C PHE A 92 -27.76 -0.59 -10.90
N LEU A 93 -28.71 -0.87 -10.01
CA LEU A 93 -30.12 -0.50 -10.10
C LEU A 93 -30.41 0.50 -8.98
N CYS A 94 -30.89 1.67 -9.36
CA CYS A 94 -31.43 2.67 -8.45
C CYS A 94 -32.87 2.28 -8.04
N SER A 95 -33.34 2.79 -6.90
CA SER A 95 -34.70 2.54 -6.41
C SER A 95 -35.80 3.01 -7.36
N CYS A 96 -35.52 3.98 -8.23
CA CYS A 96 -36.45 4.45 -9.27
C CYS A 96 -36.51 3.55 -10.51
N GLY A 97 -35.69 2.49 -10.58
CA GLY A 97 -35.61 1.59 -11.74
C GLY A 97 -34.51 1.93 -12.74
N PHE A 98 -33.81 3.06 -12.61
CA PHE A 98 -32.67 3.41 -13.47
C PHE A 98 -31.53 2.40 -13.30
N GLN A 99 -30.88 2.04 -14.41
CA GLN A 99 -29.79 1.07 -14.45
C GLN A 99 -28.55 1.68 -15.11
N GLY A 100 -27.36 1.45 -14.54
CA GLY A 100 -26.14 2.07 -15.05
C GLY A 100 -24.91 1.86 -14.17
N SER A 101 -23.76 2.33 -14.65
CA SER A 101 -22.50 2.36 -13.88
C SER A 101 -22.57 3.37 -12.74
N LEU A 102 -21.61 3.37 -11.80
CA LEU A 102 -21.57 4.37 -10.72
C LEU A 102 -21.48 5.82 -11.23
N THR A 103 -20.80 6.05 -12.36
CA THR A 103 -20.74 7.37 -12.98
C THR A 103 -22.10 7.78 -13.53
N ALA A 104 -22.77 6.90 -14.27
CA ALA A 104 -24.13 7.15 -14.76
C ALA A 104 -25.13 7.33 -13.60
N MET A 105 -24.98 6.56 -12.50
CA MET A 105 -25.79 6.71 -11.29
C MET A 105 -25.58 8.06 -10.63
N ARG A 106 -24.35 8.55 -10.58
CA ARG A 106 -24.05 9.87 -10.02
C ARG A 106 -24.73 10.97 -10.84
N GLU A 107 -24.60 10.93 -12.17
CA GLU A 107 -25.26 11.89 -13.06
C GLU A 107 -26.79 11.83 -12.90
N HIS A 108 -27.35 10.62 -12.86
CA HIS A 108 -28.77 10.40 -12.62
C HIS A 108 -29.25 10.96 -11.26
N LEU A 109 -28.49 10.76 -10.19
CA LEU A 109 -28.83 11.25 -8.85
C LEU A 109 -28.67 12.77 -8.69
N LEU A 110 -27.88 13.41 -9.56
CA LEU A 110 -27.72 14.87 -9.61
C LEU A 110 -28.81 15.54 -10.45
N ASP A 111 -29.49 14.80 -11.32
CA ASP A 111 -30.66 15.28 -12.06
C ASP A 111 -31.90 15.22 -11.16
N GLU A 112 -32.21 16.36 -10.52
CA GLU A 112 -33.30 16.51 -9.54
C GLU A 112 -34.69 16.07 -10.07
N THR A 113 -34.89 16.04 -11.40
CA THR A 113 -36.17 15.69 -12.01
C THR A 113 -36.51 14.19 -11.98
N ALA A 114 -35.51 13.32 -11.79
CA ALA A 114 -35.67 11.87 -11.97
C ALA A 114 -36.26 11.14 -10.74
N HIS A 115 -36.23 11.76 -9.55
CA HIS A 115 -36.64 11.12 -8.29
C HIS A 115 -37.99 11.58 -7.74
N ASP A 116 -38.53 12.71 -8.19
CA ASP A 116 -39.86 13.18 -7.79
C ASP A 116 -41.00 12.51 -8.58
N ALA A 117 -40.74 12.02 -9.80
CA ALA A 117 -41.78 11.48 -10.69
C ALA A 117 -42.32 10.09 -10.30
N ASN A 118 -41.64 9.35 -9.42
CA ASN A 118 -41.92 7.92 -9.19
C ASN A 118 -42.79 7.63 -7.95
N ARG A 119 -43.42 8.65 -7.36
CA ARG A 119 -44.41 8.48 -6.27
C ARG A 119 -45.85 8.25 -6.75
N GLU A 120 -46.17 8.43 -8.03
CA GLU A 120 -47.56 8.40 -8.50
C GLU A 120 -47.95 7.22 -9.42
N CYS A 121 -47.01 6.38 -9.88
CA CYS A 121 -47.30 5.44 -10.96
C CYS A 121 -47.25 3.96 -10.54
N SER A 122 -48.21 3.53 -9.69
CA SER A 122 -48.44 2.11 -9.38
C SER A 122 -49.93 1.79 -9.25
N ALA A 123 -50.70 2.08 -10.29
CA ALA A 123 -52.03 1.50 -10.46
C ALA A 123 -52.37 1.38 -11.95
N LEU A 124 -52.83 0.18 -12.35
CA LEU A 124 -53.54 -0.18 -13.59
C LEU A 124 -52.73 -0.93 -14.66
N ALA A 125 -53.00 -2.24 -14.77
CA ALA A 125 -53.14 -2.91 -16.06
C ALA A 125 -54.22 -4.00 -15.94
N ARG A 126 -55.35 -3.79 -16.64
CA ARG A 126 -56.45 -4.74 -16.83
C ARG A 126 -56.30 -5.48 -18.18
N SER A 127 -57.00 -6.61 -18.23
CA SER A 127 -57.11 -7.73 -19.17
C SER A 127 -57.42 -7.45 -20.65
N PRO A 128 -57.28 -8.46 -21.55
CA PRO A 128 -57.57 -8.36 -22.98
C PRO A 128 -59.03 -8.71 -23.33
N PRO A 129 -59.61 -8.20 -24.44
CA PRO A 129 -60.94 -8.57 -24.89
C PRO A 129 -60.93 -9.71 -25.93
N SER A 130 -62.04 -10.43 -25.95
CA SER A 130 -62.36 -11.58 -26.77
C SER A 130 -63.53 -11.32 -27.74
N HIS A 131 -63.62 -12.18 -28.77
CA HIS A 131 -64.78 -12.48 -29.64
C HIS A 131 -65.19 -11.40 -30.68
N PRO A 132 -65.97 -11.69 -31.76
CA PRO A 132 -66.81 -12.87 -32.01
C PRO A 132 -66.86 -13.45 -33.46
N THR A 133 -67.53 -14.60 -33.54
CA THR A 133 -68.14 -15.27 -34.68
C THR A 133 -69.27 -14.46 -35.34
N SER A 134 -69.43 -14.55 -36.67
CA SER A 134 -70.74 -14.43 -37.31
C SER A 134 -70.75 -15.00 -38.73
N SER A 135 -71.75 -15.83 -38.98
CA SER A 135 -72.19 -16.44 -40.24
C SER A 135 -72.55 -15.43 -41.33
N TYR A 136 -72.34 -15.75 -42.61
CA TYR A 136 -73.35 -15.60 -43.69
C TYR A 136 -72.92 -16.16 -45.06
N GLU A 137 -73.80 -17.00 -45.60
CA GLU A 137 -74.25 -17.15 -46.99
C GLU A 137 -73.41 -17.68 -48.17
N SER A 138 -74.12 -18.50 -48.94
CA SER A 138 -73.69 -19.60 -49.82
C SER A 138 -73.52 -19.22 -51.31
N SER A 139 -73.34 -17.92 -51.62
CA SER A 139 -73.01 -17.46 -52.99
C SER A 139 -71.50 -17.22 -53.18
N HIS A 140 -70.74 -17.15 -52.10
CA HIS A 140 -69.30 -16.88 -52.10
C HIS A 140 -68.42 -18.10 -52.43
N ILE A 141 -68.92 -19.33 -52.31
CA ILE A 141 -68.09 -20.55 -52.45
C ILE A 141 -67.54 -20.72 -53.88
N ARG A 142 -68.28 -20.28 -54.91
CA ARG A 142 -67.84 -20.46 -56.31
C ARG A 142 -66.73 -19.47 -56.69
N ASP A 143 -66.81 -18.22 -56.23
CA ASP A 143 -65.75 -17.22 -56.40
C ASP A 143 -64.59 -17.44 -55.43
N LEU A 144 -64.84 -17.98 -54.23
CA LEU A 144 -63.81 -18.42 -53.29
C LEU A 144 -63.01 -19.60 -53.86
N CYS A 145 -63.65 -20.58 -54.51
CA CYS A 145 -62.94 -21.69 -55.17
C CYS A 145 -62.08 -21.23 -56.36
N ARG A 146 -62.53 -20.24 -57.17
CA ARG A 146 -61.70 -19.64 -58.22
C ARG A 146 -60.54 -18.83 -57.63
N THR A 147 -60.80 -18.04 -56.59
CA THR A 147 -59.78 -17.23 -55.91
C THR A 147 -58.76 -18.12 -55.19
N ILE A 148 -59.20 -19.24 -54.60
CA ILE A 148 -58.33 -20.26 -54.00
C ILE A 148 -57.52 -20.97 -55.08
N ALA A 149 -58.12 -21.36 -56.22
CA ALA A 149 -57.39 -22.01 -57.31
C ALA A 149 -56.33 -21.08 -57.95
N VAL A 150 -56.65 -19.81 -58.18
CA VAL A 150 -55.68 -18.81 -58.67
C VAL A 150 -54.61 -18.54 -57.62
N ARG A 151 -54.97 -18.38 -56.34
CA ARG A 151 -54.01 -18.21 -55.24
C ARG A 151 -53.13 -19.44 -55.00
N GLU A 152 -53.62 -20.66 -55.22
CA GLU A 152 -52.87 -21.90 -55.10
C GLU A 152 -51.93 -22.11 -56.30
N ILE A 153 -52.35 -21.73 -57.52
CA ILE A 153 -51.47 -21.72 -58.69
C ILE A 153 -50.39 -20.64 -58.56
N GLU A 154 -50.73 -19.45 -58.05
CA GLU A 154 -49.76 -18.41 -57.70
C GLU A 154 -48.88 -18.83 -56.52
N ARG A 155 -49.42 -19.49 -55.49
CA ARG A 155 -48.63 -20.09 -54.39
C ARG A 155 -47.69 -21.17 -54.90
N ALA A 156 -48.09 -21.99 -55.86
CA ALA A 156 -47.25 -23.01 -56.47
C ALA A 156 -46.16 -22.41 -57.37
N ARG A 157 -46.44 -21.30 -58.06
CA ARG A 157 -45.46 -20.54 -58.85
C ARG A 157 -44.48 -19.76 -57.97
N VAL A 158 -44.95 -19.15 -56.88
CA VAL A 158 -44.10 -18.51 -55.87
C VAL A 158 -43.32 -19.57 -55.10
N SER A 159 -43.93 -20.72 -54.78
CA SER A 159 -43.28 -21.89 -54.15
C SER A 159 -42.11 -22.40 -54.99
N SER A 160 -42.29 -22.63 -56.29
CA SER A 160 -41.20 -23.08 -57.16
C SER A 160 -40.10 -22.04 -57.36
N PHE A 161 -40.43 -20.74 -57.33
CA PHE A 161 -39.45 -19.64 -57.34
C PHE A 161 -38.72 -19.49 -55.98
N THR A 162 -39.41 -19.74 -54.86
CA THR A 162 -38.84 -19.69 -53.50
C THR A 162 -38.01 -20.92 -53.15
N VAL A 163 -38.28 -22.10 -53.71
CA VAL A 163 -37.48 -23.31 -53.44
C VAL A 163 -36.11 -23.25 -54.11
N GLY A 164 -36.03 -22.71 -55.34
CA GLY A 164 -34.74 -22.43 -55.99
C GLY A 164 -33.90 -21.43 -55.19
N SER A 165 -34.51 -20.31 -54.81
CA SER A 165 -33.86 -19.27 -53.99
C SER A 165 -33.50 -19.76 -52.58
N MET A 166 -34.30 -20.63 -51.96
CA MET A 166 -33.97 -21.27 -50.68
C MET A 166 -32.81 -22.25 -50.79
N ASN A 167 -32.68 -22.97 -51.90
CA ASN A 167 -31.56 -23.88 -52.10
C ASN A 167 -30.26 -23.13 -52.34
N GLU A 168 -30.29 -22.02 -53.09
CA GLU A 168 -29.16 -21.08 -53.22
C GLU A 168 -28.77 -20.48 -51.87
N LEU A 169 -29.74 -19.97 -51.08
CA LEU A 169 -29.48 -19.43 -49.74
C LEU A 169 -28.89 -20.48 -48.78
N LYS A 170 -29.34 -21.74 -48.85
CA LYS A 170 -28.77 -22.84 -48.06
C LYS A 170 -27.32 -23.13 -48.48
N GLN A 171 -27.02 -23.07 -49.77
CA GLN A 171 -25.67 -23.27 -50.28
C GLN A 171 -24.75 -22.11 -49.90
N ASP A 172 -25.24 -20.88 -49.92
CA ASP A 172 -24.52 -19.69 -49.45
C ASP A 172 -24.26 -19.77 -47.94
N MET A 173 -25.25 -20.15 -47.14
CA MET A 173 -25.08 -20.37 -45.70
C MET A 173 -24.04 -21.45 -45.40
N ALA A 174 -24.10 -22.60 -46.08
CA ALA A 174 -23.12 -23.68 -45.90
C ALA A 174 -21.71 -23.29 -46.37
N THR A 175 -21.58 -22.31 -47.27
CA THR A 175 -20.29 -21.74 -47.68
C THR A 175 -19.79 -20.76 -46.63
N LEU A 176 -20.67 -19.90 -46.11
CA LEU A 176 -20.36 -18.97 -45.03
C LEU A 176 -19.94 -19.69 -43.74
N GLU A 177 -20.61 -20.78 -43.38
CA GLU A 177 -20.26 -21.63 -42.23
C GLU A 177 -18.85 -22.20 -42.37
N ARG A 178 -18.50 -22.78 -43.53
CA ARG A 178 -17.15 -23.27 -43.80
C ARG A 178 -16.10 -22.16 -43.76
N ASP A 179 -16.42 -20.99 -44.29
CA ASP A 179 -15.51 -19.82 -44.24
C ASP A 179 -15.31 -19.33 -42.80
N PHE A 180 -16.34 -19.38 -41.95
CA PHE A 180 -16.22 -19.06 -40.53
C PHE A 180 -15.40 -20.10 -39.77
N GLU A 181 -15.63 -21.40 -40.01
CA GLU A 181 -14.84 -22.47 -39.40
C GLU A 181 -13.35 -22.31 -39.74
N LYS A 182 -13.03 -22.05 -41.01
CA LYS A 182 -11.65 -21.79 -41.46
C LYS A 182 -11.03 -20.57 -40.76
N LYS A 183 -11.79 -19.48 -40.60
CA LYS A 183 -11.31 -18.30 -39.86
C LYS A 183 -11.09 -18.56 -38.38
N ILE A 184 -11.93 -19.38 -37.76
CA ILE A 184 -11.77 -19.79 -36.35
C ILE A 184 -10.47 -20.59 -36.20
N GLU A 185 -10.19 -21.51 -37.12
CA GLU A 185 -8.94 -22.28 -37.13
C GLU A 185 -7.71 -21.37 -37.29
N GLU A 186 -7.72 -20.45 -38.25
CA GLU A 186 -6.64 -19.48 -38.45
C GLU A 186 -6.42 -18.58 -37.22
N ILE A 187 -7.50 -18.13 -36.56
CA ILE A 187 -7.40 -17.35 -35.33
C ILE A 187 -6.78 -18.19 -34.20
N ASN A 188 -7.17 -19.46 -34.06
CA ASN A 188 -6.62 -20.34 -33.04
C ASN A 188 -5.13 -20.59 -33.27
N GLU A 189 -4.69 -20.84 -34.51
CA GLU A 189 -3.27 -20.97 -34.83
C GLU A 189 -2.47 -19.69 -34.53
N ARG A 190 -3.05 -18.51 -34.80
CA ARG A 190 -2.40 -17.24 -34.45
C ARG A 190 -2.31 -17.05 -32.94
N LEU A 191 -3.33 -17.45 -32.19
CA LEU A 191 -3.32 -17.40 -30.72
C LEU A 191 -2.26 -18.31 -30.13
N THR A 192 -2.09 -19.54 -30.64
CA THR A 192 -1.03 -20.44 -30.14
C THR A 192 0.36 -19.86 -30.38
N VAL A 193 0.62 -19.27 -31.54
CA VAL A 193 1.91 -18.60 -31.82
C VAL A 193 2.15 -17.42 -30.88
N ILE A 194 1.12 -16.60 -30.62
CA ILE A 194 1.22 -15.46 -29.68
C ILE A 194 1.53 -15.97 -28.26
N ASP A 195 0.86 -17.02 -27.81
CA ASP A 195 1.08 -17.59 -26.49
C ASP A 195 2.49 -18.19 -26.36
N GLN A 196 2.98 -18.88 -27.40
CA GLN A 196 4.33 -19.42 -27.43
C GLN A 196 5.38 -18.30 -27.30
N ASN A 197 5.23 -17.23 -28.08
CA ASN A 197 6.13 -16.08 -28.05
C ASN A 197 6.13 -15.40 -26.68
N ARG A 198 4.95 -15.21 -26.07
CA ARG A 198 4.83 -14.63 -24.73
C ARG A 198 5.48 -15.50 -23.66
N ILE A 199 5.35 -16.82 -23.75
CA ILE A 199 6.01 -17.74 -22.83
C ILE A 199 7.53 -17.61 -22.95
N SER A 200 8.07 -17.58 -24.18
CA SER A 200 9.51 -17.39 -24.41
C SER A 200 10.04 -16.05 -23.89
N GLU A 201 9.32 -14.95 -24.11
CA GLU A 201 9.68 -13.62 -23.57
C GLU A 201 9.69 -13.62 -22.04
N LEU A 202 8.69 -14.25 -21.41
CA LEU A 202 8.62 -14.35 -19.95
C LEU A 202 9.75 -15.20 -19.37
N GLU A 203 10.17 -16.26 -20.06
CA GLU A 203 11.31 -17.08 -19.66
C GLU A 203 12.63 -16.30 -19.76
N GLU A 204 12.81 -15.50 -20.81
CA GLU A 204 14.00 -14.64 -20.95
C GLU A 204 14.04 -13.57 -19.84
N ILE A 205 12.93 -12.89 -19.57
CA ILE A 205 12.82 -11.90 -18.49
C ILE A 205 13.12 -12.56 -17.14
N LYS A 206 12.61 -13.77 -16.90
CA LYS A 206 12.89 -14.52 -15.67
C LYS A 206 14.37 -14.83 -15.51
N ASP A 207 15.05 -15.26 -16.59
CA ASP A 207 16.49 -15.53 -16.56
C ASP A 207 17.30 -14.25 -16.30
N GLN A 208 16.99 -13.15 -16.99
CA GLN A 208 17.61 -11.84 -16.76
C GLN A 208 17.42 -11.36 -15.31
N LEU A 209 16.22 -11.50 -14.75
CA LEU A 209 15.93 -11.12 -13.37
C LEU A 209 16.72 -11.99 -12.37
N SER A 210 16.89 -13.28 -12.65
CA SER A 210 17.67 -14.19 -11.83
C SER A 210 19.16 -13.81 -11.80
N LYS A 211 19.73 -13.46 -12.96
CA LYS A 211 21.12 -12.99 -13.10
C LYS A 211 21.33 -11.67 -12.37
N SER A 212 20.42 -10.71 -12.54
CA SER A 212 20.48 -9.41 -11.86
C SER A 212 20.40 -9.58 -10.34
N LYS A 213 19.48 -10.41 -9.84
CA LYS A 213 19.36 -10.71 -8.41
C LYS A 213 20.65 -11.32 -7.84
N ALA A 214 21.28 -12.24 -8.56
CA ALA A 214 22.54 -12.84 -8.13
C ALA A 214 23.67 -11.81 -8.05
N SER A 215 23.77 -10.92 -9.05
CA SER A 215 24.75 -9.83 -9.06
C SER A 215 24.55 -8.87 -7.89
N ILE A 216 23.32 -8.37 -7.69
CA ILE A 216 23.00 -7.45 -6.58
C ILE A 216 23.30 -8.10 -5.23
N THR A 217 22.98 -9.38 -5.07
CA THR A 217 23.27 -10.12 -3.83
C THR A 217 24.77 -10.18 -3.54
N LYS A 218 25.58 -10.43 -4.57
CA LYS A 218 27.04 -10.42 -4.48
C LYS A 218 27.59 -9.04 -4.11
N ASP A 219 27.05 -7.99 -4.73
CA ASP A 219 27.46 -6.61 -4.46
C ASP A 219 27.12 -6.18 -3.03
N ILE A 220 25.92 -6.53 -2.54
CA ILE A 220 25.52 -6.30 -1.14
C ILE A 220 26.47 -7.01 -0.17
N ALA A 221 26.83 -8.27 -0.43
CA ALA A 221 27.79 -8.98 0.41
C ALA A 221 29.19 -8.35 0.36
N GLY A 222 29.64 -7.92 -0.82
CA GLY A 222 30.90 -7.21 -1.00
C GLY A 222 30.93 -5.85 -0.29
N LEU A 223 29.83 -5.10 -0.30
CA LEU A 223 29.70 -3.85 0.44
C LEU A 223 29.65 -4.10 1.95
N GLY A 224 28.93 -5.15 2.39
CA GLY A 224 28.86 -5.54 3.80
C GLY A 224 30.25 -5.82 4.39
N THR A 225 31.09 -6.56 3.66
CA THR A 225 32.48 -6.83 4.08
C THR A 225 33.35 -5.57 4.08
N LYS A 226 33.26 -4.71 3.06
CA LYS A 226 33.97 -3.43 3.03
C LYS A 226 33.60 -2.52 4.20
N VAL A 227 32.30 -2.37 4.48
CA VAL A 227 31.79 -1.57 5.60
C VAL A 227 32.25 -2.17 6.93
N ALA A 228 32.16 -3.49 7.11
CA ALA A 228 32.64 -4.15 8.32
C ALA A 228 34.15 -3.88 8.54
N ASN A 229 34.96 -3.95 7.49
CA ASN A 229 36.40 -3.68 7.57
C ASN A 229 36.71 -2.20 7.87
N GLN A 230 35.98 -1.26 7.26
CA GLN A 230 36.11 0.17 7.56
C GLN A 230 35.70 0.49 9.00
N VAL A 231 34.60 -0.11 9.48
CA VAL A 231 34.14 0.05 10.86
C VAL A 231 35.11 -0.57 11.87
N ALA A 232 35.75 -1.70 11.53
CA ALA A 232 36.76 -2.34 12.37
C ALA A 232 38.04 -1.48 12.49
N THR A 233 38.40 -0.74 11.44
CA THR A 233 39.62 0.08 11.37
C THR A 233 39.42 1.53 11.82
N ALA A 234 38.18 2.01 11.92
CA ALA A 234 37.89 3.36 12.37
C ALA A 234 38.34 3.56 13.83
N THR A 235 39.32 4.43 14.06
CA THR A 235 39.80 4.81 15.39
C THR A 235 39.05 6.00 15.97
N LYS A 236 38.25 6.72 15.18
CA LYS A 236 37.51 7.91 15.59
C LYS A 236 36.00 7.78 15.29
N GLY A 237 35.18 8.18 16.25
CA GLY A 237 33.72 8.24 16.14
C GLY A 237 33.16 9.60 16.55
N TYR A 238 31.98 9.92 16.02
CA TYR A 238 31.25 11.17 16.23
C TYR A 238 29.87 10.89 16.82
N PHE A 239 29.50 11.55 17.90
CA PHE A 239 28.22 11.41 18.61
C PHE A 239 27.50 12.75 18.63
N TRP A 240 26.20 12.75 18.34
CA TRP A 240 25.40 13.97 18.17
C TRP A 240 24.30 14.03 19.22
N PHE A 241 24.52 14.81 20.27
CA PHE A 241 23.58 14.90 21.38
C PHE A 241 22.68 16.13 21.23
N ASP A 242 21.40 15.96 21.53
CA ASP A 242 20.43 17.05 21.59
C ASP A 242 20.68 17.88 22.87
N PHE A 243 21.55 18.88 22.73
CA PHE A 243 22.08 19.65 23.84
C PHE A 243 21.05 20.62 24.40
N GLU A 244 20.28 21.29 23.54
CA GLU A 244 19.22 22.20 23.97
C GLU A 244 18.13 21.47 24.76
N LYS A 245 17.72 20.27 24.30
CA LYS A 245 16.78 19.43 25.06
C LYS A 245 17.36 18.99 26.40
N LEU A 246 18.65 18.67 26.45
CA LEU A 246 19.33 18.27 27.69
C LEU A 246 19.42 19.46 28.66
N LEU A 247 19.77 20.64 28.16
CA LEU A 247 19.88 21.87 28.94
C LEU A 247 18.53 22.31 29.49
N LYS A 248 17.46 22.21 28.68
CA LYS A 248 16.09 22.46 29.14
C LYS A 248 15.73 21.55 30.32
N LYS A 249 15.97 20.24 30.19
CA LYS A 249 15.75 19.27 31.29
C LYS A 249 16.58 19.59 32.53
N PHE A 250 17.80 20.09 32.34
CA PHE A 250 18.69 20.50 33.44
C PHE A 250 18.13 21.73 34.16
N SER A 251 17.65 22.74 33.43
CA SER A 251 17.03 23.95 34.01
C SER A 251 15.71 23.69 34.73
N GLU A 252 14.93 22.70 34.30
CA GLU A 252 13.63 22.35 34.88
C GLU A 252 13.74 21.57 36.20
N LYS A 253 14.86 20.87 36.43
CA LYS A 253 15.06 20.04 37.62
C LYS A 253 15.82 20.82 38.71
N THR A 254 15.08 21.53 39.54
CA THR A 254 15.64 22.29 40.68
C THR A 254 16.28 21.42 41.78
N THR A 255 16.01 20.11 41.83
CA THR A 255 16.43 19.23 42.94
C THR A 255 17.53 18.22 42.58
N THR A 256 17.85 18.01 41.30
CA THR A 256 18.88 17.03 40.92
C THR A 256 20.17 17.73 40.51
N PRO A 257 21.33 17.39 41.11
CA PRO A 257 22.60 18.07 40.82
C PRO A 257 23.11 17.80 39.40
N ASN A 258 22.58 16.79 38.71
CA ASN A 258 22.98 16.43 37.36
C ASN A 258 21.83 15.88 36.51
N VAL A 259 21.96 16.02 35.19
CA VAL A 259 21.08 15.39 34.19
C VAL A 259 21.94 14.75 33.11
N THR A 260 21.59 13.54 32.69
CA THR A 260 22.31 12.79 31.64
C THR A 260 21.48 12.66 30.37
N SER A 261 22.16 12.61 29.23
CA SER A 261 21.56 12.24 27.96
C SER A 261 21.29 10.74 27.90
N GLU A 262 20.60 10.31 26.84
CA GLU A 262 20.61 8.90 26.46
C GLU A 262 22.01 8.50 25.96
N TRP A 263 22.33 7.21 26.11
CA TRP A 263 23.55 6.62 25.57
C TRP A 263 23.45 6.49 24.05
N GLN A 264 24.49 6.90 23.35
CA GLN A 264 24.66 6.64 21.92
C GLN A 264 25.78 5.63 21.72
N TYR A 265 25.67 4.77 20.70
CA TYR A 265 26.58 3.64 20.52
C TYR A 265 27.25 3.66 19.15
N LYS A 266 28.56 3.41 19.10
CA LYS A 266 29.33 3.24 17.87
C LYS A 266 30.42 2.19 18.05
N VAL A 267 30.73 1.46 16.99
CA VAL A 267 31.90 0.59 16.94
C VAL A 267 33.11 1.43 16.53
N ILE A 268 34.13 1.45 17.39
CA ILE A 268 35.38 2.20 17.20
C ILE A 268 36.51 1.28 17.65
N ALA A 269 37.54 1.12 16.82
CA ALA A 269 38.66 0.21 17.03
C ALA A 269 38.20 -1.21 17.39
N ALA A 270 37.22 -1.72 16.63
CA ALA A 270 36.58 -3.02 16.83
C ALA A 270 35.94 -3.24 18.22
N ILE A 271 35.63 -2.17 18.96
CA ILE A 271 34.93 -2.22 20.25
C ILE A 271 33.67 -1.37 20.16
N CYS A 272 32.54 -1.89 20.65
CA CYS A 272 31.30 -1.10 20.74
C CYS A 272 31.37 -0.16 21.95
N PHE A 273 31.61 1.12 21.71
CA PHE A 273 31.57 2.17 22.72
C PHE A 273 30.19 2.81 22.80
N GLY A 274 29.72 3.02 24.02
CA GLY A 274 28.67 3.97 24.35
C GLY A 274 29.28 5.30 24.77
N ALA A 275 28.66 6.41 24.38
CA ALA A 275 28.95 7.76 24.88
C ALA A 275 27.69 8.40 25.47
N VAL A 276 27.87 9.20 26.52
CA VAL A 276 26.79 9.95 27.18
C VAL A 276 27.28 11.34 27.58
N LEU A 277 26.40 12.34 27.45
CA LEU A 277 26.60 13.67 28.01
C LEU A 277 25.96 13.77 29.40
N ARG A 278 26.63 14.46 30.31
CA ARG A 278 26.12 14.81 31.64
C ARG A 278 26.21 16.32 31.80
N LEU A 279 25.13 16.97 32.24
CA LEU A 279 25.16 18.34 32.73
C LEU A 279 25.17 18.32 34.24
N GLU A 280 26.03 19.12 34.86
CA GLU A 280 26.18 19.17 36.31
C GLU A 280 26.63 20.56 36.76
N LYS A 281 26.07 21.03 37.88
CA LYS A 281 26.43 22.33 38.47
C LYS A 281 27.46 22.12 39.57
N ILE A 282 28.62 22.78 39.46
CA ILE A 282 29.73 22.67 40.40
C ILE A 282 30.21 24.09 40.72
N ASN A 283 30.18 24.48 42.00
CA ASN A 283 30.58 25.82 42.47
C ASN A 283 29.90 26.94 41.67
N ASP A 284 28.58 26.85 41.55
CA ASP A 284 27.73 27.76 40.77
C ASP A 284 28.01 27.85 39.26
N THR A 285 28.85 26.98 38.72
CA THR A 285 29.16 26.92 37.29
C THR A 285 28.61 25.63 36.69
N ASP A 286 27.95 25.75 35.54
CA ASP A 286 27.38 24.61 34.82
C ASP A 286 28.43 23.99 33.90
N PHE A 287 28.68 22.69 34.08
CA PHE A 287 29.64 21.92 33.29
C PHE A 287 28.96 20.83 32.46
N ILE A 288 29.57 20.57 31.32
CA ILE A 288 29.36 19.41 30.49
C ILE A 288 30.40 18.38 30.88
N GLY A 289 29.93 17.19 31.24
CA GLY A 289 30.70 15.98 31.35
C GLY A 289 30.50 15.08 30.15
N VAL A 290 31.59 14.47 29.68
CA VAL A 290 31.59 13.48 28.61
C VAL A 290 32.11 12.17 29.17
N LEU A 291 31.28 11.14 29.13
CA LEU A 291 31.60 9.81 29.64
C LEU A 291 31.44 8.78 28.52
N VAL A 292 32.38 7.84 28.44
CA VAL A 292 32.36 6.74 27.48
C VAL A 292 32.63 5.41 28.16
N ALA A 293 32.02 4.35 27.65
CA ALA A 293 32.24 3.00 28.16
C ALA A 293 32.08 1.98 27.04
N PRO A 294 32.76 0.83 27.09
CA PRO A 294 32.39 -0.30 26.26
C PRO A 294 31.00 -0.80 26.67
N LYS A 295 30.20 -1.14 25.65
CA LYS A 295 28.82 -1.61 25.81
C LYS A 295 28.61 -2.85 24.94
N ASN A 296 27.99 -3.87 25.51
CA ASN A 296 27.65 -5.11 24.81
C ASN A 296 26.37 -4.99 23.95
N LYS A 297 26.17 -3.85 23.28
CA LYS A 297 25.04 -3.65 22.36
C LYS A 297 25.32 -4.23 20.97
N ILE A 298 26.59 -4.23 20.58
CA ILE A 298 27.08 -4.86 19.35
C ILE A 298 28.16 -5.85 19.77
N ARG A 299 27.97 -7.13 19.43
CA ARG A 299 28.95 -8.18 19.74
C ARG A 299 30.21 -7.93 18.93
N THR A 300 31.32 -7.73 19.63
CA THR A 300 32.65 -7.62 19.04
C THR A 300 33.52 -8.77 19.52
N GLY A 301 34.28 -9.43 18.64
CA GLY A 301 35.18 -10.54 18.98
C GLY A 301 36.46 -10.12 19.72
N PHE A 302 36.45 -8.95 20.37
CA PHE A 302 37.63 -8.34 20.98
C PHE A 302 37.94 -9.01 22.33
N ALA A 303 39.21 -9.30 22.60
CA ALA A 303 39.67 -9.90 23.86
C ALA A 303 39.80 -8.86 24.99
N TRP A 304 39.43 -9.26 26.21
CA TRP A 304 39.47 -8.41 27.41
C TRP A 304 40.44 -8.99 28.45
N PRO A 305 41.06 -8.17 29.33
CA PRO A 305 40.95 -6.71 29.41
C PRO A 305 41.65 -6.00 28.26
N VAL A 306 41.27 -4.75 28.00
CA VAL A 306 41.90 -3.92 26.96
C VAL A 306 42.33 -2.57 27.49
N SER A 307 43.59 -2.23 27.27
CA SER A 307 44.14 -0.91 27.54
C SER A 307 44.06 -0.03 26.28
N ARG A 308 43.50 1.17 26.41
CA ARG A 308 43.36 2.14 25.32
C ARG A 308 43.62 3.55 25.81
N ARG A 309 44.24 4.35 24.93
CA ARG A 309 44.22 5.80 25.06
C ARG A 309 42.92 6.32 24.49
N ILE A 310 42.12 6.96 25.34
CA ILE A 310 40.83 7.53 24.97
C ILE A 310 40.98 9.03 24.87
N THR A 311 40.65 9.59 23.71
CA THR A 311 40.63 11.02 23.49
C THR A 311 39.21 11.48 23.19
N LEU A 312 38.69 12.36 24.03
CA LEU A 312 37.37 12.96 23.89
C LEU A 312 37.52 14.38 23.38
N GLY A 313 36.65 14.78 22.46
CA GLY A 313 36.64 16.14 21.91
C GLY A 313 35.24 16.70 21.71
N VAL A 314 35.15 18.02 21.62
CA VAL A 314 33.98 18.75 21.13
C VAL A 314 34.43 19.58 19.94
N ILE A 315 33.68 19.52 18.84
CA ILE A 315 33.97 20.26 17.62
C ILE A 315 32.98 21.42 17.42
N ASP A 316 33.45 22.50 16.80
CA ASP A 316 32.59 23.59 16.38
C ASP A 316 31.81 23.26 15.08
N ARG A 317 30.93 24.17 14.66
CA ARG A 317 30.19 24.05 13.40
C ARG A 317 31.06 24.02 12.13
N ASN A 318 32.33 24.40 12.22
CA ASN A 318 33.29 24.34 11.11
C ASN A 318 34.09 23.02 11.13
N GLY A 319 33.89 22.16 12.12
CA GLY A 319 34.61 20.90 12.28
C GLY A 319 35.97 21.05 12.98
N CYS A 320 36.25 22.20 13.60
CA CYS A 320 37.48 22.42 14.37
C CYS A 320 37.32 21.93 15.82
N ASP A 321 38.35 21.29 16.38
CA ASP A 321 38.36 20.88 17.80
C ASP A 321 38.38 22.13 18.70
N VAL A 322 37.36 22.30 19.54
CA VAL A 322 37.24 23.40 20.51
C VAL A 322 37.78 23.01 21.88
N MET A 323 37.55 21.76 22.28
CA MET A 323 38.02 21.18 23.53
C MET A 323 38.43 19.74 23.26
N ARG A 324 39.56 19.32 23.82
CA ARG A 324 40.09 17.96 23.67
C ARG A 324 40.80 17.55 24.96
N LYS A 325 40.46 16.37 25.48
CA LYS A 325 41.12 15.78 26.66
C LYS A 325 41.33 14.29 26.44
N SER A 326 42.45 13.76 26.94
CA SER A 326 42.81 12.36 26.78
C SER A 326 43.09 11.71 28.13
N TYR A 327 42.83 10.42 28.23
CA TYR A 327 43.17 9.59 29.38
C TYR A 327 43.42 8.16 28.93
N ASP A 328 44.31 7.46 29.64
CA ASP A 328 44.54 6.04 29.43
C ASP A 328 43.62 5.26 30.38
N TYR A 329 42.96 4.22 29.87
CA TYR A 329 42.00 3.43 30.66
C TYR A 329 42.08 1.95 30.31
N VAL A 330 42.02 1.11 31.35
CA VAL A 330 41.95 -0.35 31.23
C VAL A 330 40.51 -0.79 31.43
N TYR A 331 39.89 -1.25 30.36
CA TYR A 331 38.56 -1.80 30.40
C TYR A 331 38.60 -3.30 30.69
N GLN A 332 37.93 -3.71 31.76
CA GLN A 332 37.94 -5.10 32.22
C GLN A 332 36.94 -6.00 31.50
N SER A 333 35.86 -5.43 30.95
CA SER A 333 34.76 -6.19 30.34
C SER A 333 34.01 -5.35 29.29
N PRO A 334 33.20 -5.98 28.42
CA PRO A 334 32.38 -5.29 27.43
C PRO A 334 31.18 -4.53 28.04
N GLN A 335 31.04 -4.49 29.37
CA GLN A 335 30.03 -3.71 30.09
C GLN A 335 30.70 -2.85 31.15
N GLY A 336 31.32 -1.77 30.69
CA GLY A 336 31.98 -0.80 31.56
C GLY A 336 31.02 0.22 32.17
N VAL A 337 31.40 0.71 33.36
CA VAL A 337 30.94 2.00 33.87
C VAL A 337 31.53 3.11 32.99
N GLY A 338 30.78 4.19 32.80
CA GLY A 338 31.26 5.35 32.05
C GLY A 338 32.50 5.96 32.69
N ALA A 339 33.61 5.98 31.95
CA ALA A 339 34.82 6.70 32.30
C ALA A 339 34.92 7.95 31.42
N GLY A 340 35.50 9.03 31.95
CA GLY A 340 35.67 10.28 31.22
C GLY A 340 35.80 11.46 32.16
N PHE A 341 35.41 12.64 31.70
CA PHE A 341 35.56 13.87 32.46
C PHE A 341 34.20 14.41 32.84
N VAL A 342 33.96 14.61 34.14
CA VAL A 342 32.75 15.27 34.64
C VAL A 342 32.79 16.78 34.37
N GLN A 343 33.96 17.38 34.51
CA GLN A 343 34.24 18.78 34.15
C GLN A 343 34.98 18.82 32.81
N PHE A 344 34.30 18.44 31.72
CA PHE A 344 34.91 18.45 30.39
C PHE A 344 34.99 19.88 29.84
N MET A 345 33.86 20.59 29.82
CA MET A 345 33.72 21.94 29.24
C MET A 345 32.61 22.72 29.95
N GLU A 346 32.76 24.03 30.16
CA GLU A 346 31.68 24.88 30.68
C GLU A 346 30.56 25.02 29.64
N THR A 347 29.30 25.04 30.09
CA THR A 347 28.14 25.15 29.18
C THR A 347 28.13 26.47 28.40
N GLN A 348 28.62 27.57 28.98
CA GLN A 348 28.71 28.87 28.31
C GLN A 348 29.68 28.86 27.12
N LEU A 349 30.72 28.01 27.16
CA LEU A 349 31.67 27.86 26.07
C LEU A 349 31.05 27.22 24.84
N VAL A 350 30.03 26.38 24.99
CA VAL A 350 29.32 25.75 23.86
C VAL A 350 28.67 26.80 22.95
N TYR A 351 28.08 27.83 23.55
CA TYR A 351 27.46 28.92 22.79
C TYR A 351 28.50 29.88 22.22
N SER A 352 29.44 30.36 23.05
CA SER A 352 30.44 31.34 22.61
C SER A 352 31.40 30.80 21.55
N ARG A 353 31.64 29.49 21.51
CA ARG A 353 32.49 28.81 20.50
C ARG A 353 31.72 28.20 19.34
N GLN A 354 30.42 28.48 19.21
CA GLN A 354 29.58 28.02 18.09
C GLN A 354 29.60 26.48 17.91
N CYS A 355 29.56 25.74 19.02
CA CYS A 355 29.61 24.27 19.01
C CYS A 355 28.27 23.60 18.67
N LEU A 356 27.20 24.37 18.50
CA LEU A 356 25.86 23.85 18.22
C LEU A 356 25.51 23.93 16.74
N VAL A 357 25.01 22.81 16.22
CA VAL A 357 24.37 22.73 14.90
C VAL A 357 22.94 22.27 15.11
N GLN A 358 21.97 23.16 14.86
CA GLN A 358 20.53 22.89 15.09
C GLN A 358 20.24 22.39 16.52
N GLY A 359 20.82 23.04 17.52
CA GLY A 359 20.67 22.67 18.94
C GLY A 359 21.41 21.40 19.37
N LYS A 360 22.17 20.76 18.48
CA LYS A 360 22.94 19.55 18.77
C LYS A 360 24.43 19.83 18.94
N LEU A 361 25.03 19.15 19.91
CA LEU A 361 26.47 19.18 20.18
C LEU A 361 27.13 17.91 19.61
N CYS A 362 28.22 18.08 18.85
CA CYS A 362 29.01 16.97 18.37
C CYS A 362 30.18 16.68 19.31
N VAL A 363 30.24 15.44 19.80
CA VAL A 363 31.33 14.91 20.61
C VAL A 363 32.11 13.90 19.80
N THR A 364 33.44 13.99 19.84
CA THR A 364 34.34 13.04 19.21
C THR A 364 34.91 12.09 20.26
N LEU A 365 35.08 10.83 19.86
CA LEU A 365 35.81 9.80 20.60
C LEU A 365 36.86 9.22 19.67
N GLU A 366 38.11 9.31 20.05
CA GLU A 366 39.23 8.71 19.35
C GLU A 366 39.92 7.68 20.28
N VAL A 367 40.16 6.50 19.74
CA VAL A 367 40.69 5.34 20.44
C VAL A 367 42.07 5.03 19.85
N GLY A 368 43.11 5.36 20.61
CA GLY A 368 44.50 5.07 20.28
C GLY A 368 44.99 3.78 20.94
N GLY A 369 46.07 3.22 20.38
CA GLY A 369 46.88 2.25 21.10
C GLY A 369 47.54 2.89 22.32
N VAL A 370 47.83 2.10 23.35
CA VAL A 370 48.76 2.51 24.40
C VAL A 370 50.14 2.17 23.86
N GLU A 371 50.97 3.19 23.60
CA GLU A 371 52.39 2.97 23.30
C GLU A 371 52.99 2.23 24.49
N ALA A 372 53.60 1.06 24.20
CA ALA A 372 54.14 0.15 25.21
C ALA A 372 55.38 0.71 25.90
#